data_AF-A0A7V5AMU9-F1
#
_entry.id   AF-A0A7V5AMU9-F1
#
_cell.length_a   1.000
_cell.length_b   1.000
_cell.length_c   1.000
_cell.angle_alpha   90.00
_cell.angle_beta   90.00
_cell.angle_gamma   90.00
#
_symmetry.space_group_name_H-M   'P 1'
#
loop_
_entity.id
_entity.type
_entity.pdbx_description
1 polymer ?
#
loop_
_entity_poly.entity_id
_entity_poly.type
_entity_poly.pdbx_seq_one_letter_code
_entity_poly.pdbx_strand_id
1 'polypeptide(L)'
;LRGLAVTSKSRHPFLPEVPTTTELGHEYASFSTWFGVFAPTGVPKEVIDVLVPALAKIFKDPKVQERAVKSGFIVDYKNPSDLRKFMELSIQKVEKIAREANLIK
;
A
#
# COMPACT_ATOMS: atom_id res chain seq x y z
N LEU A 1 8.52 22.59 -9.27
CA LEU A 1 8.05 22.15 -7.93
C LEU A 1 9.24 21.63 -7.14
N ARG A 2 9.25 21.76 -5.81
CA ARG A 2 10.30 21.21 -4.93
C ARG A 2 9.67 20.17 -4.01
N GLY A 3 10.04 18.90 -4.17
CA GLY A 3 9.65 17.84 -3.23
C GLY A 3 10.37 18.01 -1.89
N LEU A 4 9.65 17.88 -0.78
CA LEU A 4 10.20 18.04 0.57
C LEU A 4 10.49 16.70 1.22
N ALA A 5 9.53 15.79 1.20
CA ALA A 5 9.65 14.43 1.69
C ALA A 5 8.61 13.52 1.04
N VAL A 6 8.88 12.22 1.01
CA VAL A 6 7.87 11.18 0.75
C VAL A 6 7.47 10.49 2.05
N THR A 7 6.20 10.12 2.20
CA THR A 7 5.71 9.42 3.40
C THR A 7 5.80 7.90 3.29
N SER A 8 6.29 7.39 2.15
CA SER A 8 6.57 5.98 1.92
C SER A 8 7.73 5.48 2.77
N LYS A 9 7.79 4.15 2.99
CA LYS A 9 8.87 3.50 3.73
C LYS A 9 10.25 3.69 3.09
N SER A 10 10.27 3.79 1.77
CA SER A 10 11.46 4.00 0.95
C SER A 10 11.26 5.21 0.04
N ARG A 11 12.36 5.77 -0.46
CA ARG A 11 12.31 6.80 -1.49
C ARG A 11 11.60 6.28 -2.74
N HIS A 12 10.94 7.18 -3.45
CA HIS A 12 10.27 6.84 -4.69
C HIS A 12 11.29 6.75 -5.83
N PRO A 13 11.27 5.73 -6.72
CA PRO A 13 12.28 5.60 -7.79
C PRO A 13 12.38 6.80 -8.74
N PHE A 14 11.27 7.51 -8.99
CA PHE A 14 11.28 8.76 -9.77
C PHE A 14 11.69 10.02 -8.98
N LEU A 15 11.84 9.94 -7.67
CA LEU A 15 12.26 11.04 -6.80
C LEU A 15 13.38 10.57 -5.85
N PRO A 16 14.50 10.04 -6.36
CA PRO A 16 15.56 9.46 -5.52
C PRO A 16 16.25 10.48 -4.61
N GLU A 17 16.23 11.76 -4.99
CA GLU A 17 16.76 12.87 -4.19
C GLU A 17 15.82 13.34 -3.07
N VAL A 18 14.53 12.98 -3.11
CA VAL A 18 13.56 13.39 -2.10
C VAL A 18 13.61 12.39 -0.93
N PRO A 19 13.95 12.84 0.29
CA PRO A 19 14.07 11.94 1.44
C PRO A 19 12.71 11.42 1.90
N THR A 20 12.72 10.34 2.68
CA THR A 20 11.51 9.90 3.38
C THR A 20 11.28 10.75 4.64
N THR A 21 10.05 10.78 5.14
CA THR A 21 9.76 11.40 6.45
C THR A 21 10.54 10.72 7.58
N THR A 22 10.80 9.41 7.47
CA THR A 22 11.61 8.65 8.45
C THR A 22 13.09 9.04 8.43
N GLU A 23 13.69 9.27 7.25
CA GLU A 23 15.08 9.77 7.12
C GLU A 23 15.25 11.16 7.74
N LEU A 24 14.16 11.93 7.83
CA LEU A 24 14.11 13.24 8.47
C LEU A 24 13.75 13.17 9.98
N GLY A 25 13.63 11.97 10.56
CA GLY A 25 13.31 11.78 11.98
C GLY A 25 11.82 11.82 12.33
N HIS A 26 10.93 11.82 11.34
CA HIS A 26 9.48 11.87 11.53
C HIS A 26 8.83 10.49 11.31
N GLU A 27 9.12 9.52 12.17
CA GLU A 27 8.61 8.14 12.01
C GLU A 27 7.09 8.03 12.00
N TYR A 28 6.41 8.86 12.81
CA TYR A 28 4.95 8.90 12.86
C TYR A 28 4.31 9.35 11.54
N ALA A 29 5.04 10.11 10.72
CA ALA A 29 4.60 10.56 9.41
C ALA A 29 4.87 9.52 8.29
N SER A 30 5.35 8.33 8.62
CA SER A 30 5.43 7.20 7.68
C SER A 30 4.05 6.57 7.53
N PHE A 31 3.26 7.12 6.61
CA PHE A 31 1.92 6.66 6.30
C PHE A 31 1.74 6.62 4.78
N SER A 32 1.37 5.45 4.26
CA SER A 32 1.16 5.24 2.82
C SER A 32 -0.27 4.81 2.57
N THR A 33 -0.91 5.46 1.62
CA THR A 33 -2.21 5.04 1.10
C THR A 33 -2.04 3.73 0.33
N TRP A 34 -2.95 2.79 0.55
CA TRP A 34 -2.96 1.50 -0.12
C TRP A 34 -4.35 1.19 -0.67
N PHE A 35 -4.40 0.28 -1.63
CA PHE A 35 -5.63 -0.19 -2.26
C PHE A 35 -5.70 -1.71 -2.16
N GLY A 36 -6.92 -2.23 -1.97
CA GLY A 36 -7.20 -3.66 -1.97
C GLY A 36 -8.31 -3.99 -2.95
N VAL A 37 -8.26 -5.19 -3.52
CA VAL A 37 -9.36 -5.76 -4.31
C VAL A 37 -10.11 -6.74 -3.43
N PHE A 38 -11.41 -6.56 -3.31
CA PHE A 38 -12.27 -7.36 -2.46
C PHE A 38 -13.40 -7.98 -3.29
N ALA A 39 -13.86 -9.14 -2.85
CA ALA A 39 -15.03 -9.80 -3.39
C ALA A 39 -16.04 -10.06 -2.26
N PRO A 40 -17.34 -10.19 -2.55
CA PRO A 40 -18.35 -10.49 -1.55
C PRO A 40 -18.09 -11.81 -0.81
N THR A 41 -18.72 -11.98 0.35
CA THR A 41 -18.73 -13.29 1.02
C THR A 41 -19.48 -14.33 0.17
N GLY A 42 -19.05 -15.59 0.23
CA GLY A 42 -19.69 -16.70 -0.49
C GLY A 42 -19.29 -16.86 -1.95
N VAL A 43 -18.29 -16.11 -2.46
CA VAL A 43 -17.77 -16.33 -3.82
C VAL A 43 -17.22 -17.76 -3.95
N PRO A 44 -17.65 -18.53 -4.96
CA PRO A 44 -17.19 -19.90 -5.16
C PRO A 44 -15.67 -19.98 -5.31
N LYS A 45 -15.08 -21.07 -4.83
CA LYS A 45 -13.63 -21.28 -4.84
C LYS A 45 -13.07 -21.22 -6.26
N GLU A 46 -13.80 -21.74 -7.24
CA GLU A 46 -13.42 -21.80 -8.65
C GLU A 46 -13.23 -20.39 -9.25
N VAL A 47 -14.03 -19.42 -8.80
CA VAL A 47 -13.89 -18.01 -9.21
C VAL A 47 -12.62 -17.40 -8.61
N ILE A 48 -12.36 -17.66 -7.32
CA ILE A 48 -11.15 -17.17 -6.65
C ILE A 48 -9.89 -17.78 -7.28
N ASP A 49 -9.94 -19.05 -7.64
CA ASP A 49 -8.83 -19.79 -8.26
C ASP A 49 -8.49 -19.25 -9.66
N VAL A 50 -9.41 -18.53 -10.32
CA VAL A 50 -9.14 -17.80 -11.56
C VAL A 50 -8.66 -16.37 -11.30
N LEU A 51 -9.34 -15.64 -10.42
CA LEU A 51 -9.08 -14.21 -10.20
C LEU A 51 -7.74 -13.94 -9.53
N VAL A 52 -7.37 -14.73 -8.51
CA VAL A 52 -6.14 -14.49 -7.74
C VAL A 52 -4.89 -14.64 -8.61
N PRO A 53 -4.72 -15.72 -9.41
CA PRO A 53 -3.59 -15.83 -10.33
C PRO A 53 -3.60 -14.75 -11.42
N ALA A 54 -4.76 -14.37 -11.94
CA ALA A 54 -4.88 -13.31 -12.94
C ALA A 54 -4.40 -11.96 -12.39
N LEU A 55 -4.80 -11.59 -11.18
CA LEU A 55 -4.32 -10.38 -10.49
C LEU A 55 -2.81 -10.44 -10.26
N ALA A 56 -2.29 -11.58 -9.78
CA ALA A 56 -0.86 -11.75 -9.58
C ALA A 56 -0.06 -11.56 -10.88
N LYS A 57 -0.59 -12.05 -12.02
CA LYS A 57 0.01 -11.86 -13.34
C LYS A 57 0.00 -10.39 -13.76
N ILE A 58 -1.11 -9.68 -13.57
CA ILE A 58 -1.25 -8.24 -13.90
C ILE A 58 -0.24 -7.41 -13.10
N PHE A 59 -0.11 -7.62 -11.80
CA PHE A 59 0.83 -6.82 -10.98
C PHE A 59 2.30 -7.19 -11.20
N LYS A 60 2.59 -8.32 -11.85
CA LYS A 60 3.93 -8.68 -12.34
C LYS A 60 4.21 -8.17 -13.76
N ASP A 61 3.21 -7.64 -14.46
CA ASP A 61 3.40 -7.10 -15.80
C ASP A 61 4.25 -5.81 -15.74
N PRO A 62 5.41 -5.75 -16.42
CA PRO A 62 6.26 -4.57 -16.40
C PRO A 62 5.56 -3.29 -16.87
N LYS A 63 4.62 -3.38 -17.81
CA LYS A 63 3.87 -2.20 -18.30
C LYS A 63 2.95 -1.64 -17.23
N VAL A 64 2.35 -2.52 -16.42
CA VAL A 64 1.51 -2.13 -15.28
C VAL A 64 2.37 -1.48 -14.21
N GLN A 65 3.52 -2.08 -13.88
CA GLN A 65 4.46 -1.52 -12.92
C GLN A 65 4.97 -0.14 -13.37
N GLU A 66 5.40 0.00 -14.62
CA GLU A 66 5.88 1.26 -15.16
C GLU A 66 4.80 2.36 -15.09
N ARG A 67 3.57 2.03 -15.48
CA ARG A 67 2.44 2.98 -15.42
C ARG A 67 2.08 3.37 -13.98
N ALA A 68 2.14 2.41 -13.06
CA ALA A 68 1.89 2.66 -11.64
C ALA A 68 2.95 3.61 -11.07
N VAL A 69 4.24 3.31 -11.28
CA VAL A 69 5.33 4.16 -10.79
C VAL A 69 5.27 5.55 -11.43
N LYS A 70 4.93 5.66 -12.73
CA LYS A 70 4.74 6.97 -13.40
C LYS A 70 3.60 7.78 -12.80
N SER A 71 2.61 7.10 -12.22
CA SER A 71 1.48 7.72 -11.51
C SER A 71 1.77 7.93 -10.02
N GLY A 72 2.98 7.65 -9.54
CA GLY A 72 3.40 7.80 -8.14
C GLY A 72 3.06 6.61 -7.23
N PHE A 73 2.65 5.48 -7.80
CA PHE A 73 2.33 4.25 -7.04
C PHE A 73 3.49 3.25 -7.09
N ILE A 74 3.75 2.61 -5.97
CA ILE A 74 4.64 1.45 -5.89
C ILE A 74 3.77 0.20 -5.85
N VAL A 75 3.97 -0.71 -6.80
CA VAL A 75 3.22 -1.96 -6.86
C VAL A 75 3.80 -2.95 -5.86
N ASP A 76 3.06 -3.21 -4.79
CA ASP A 76 3.34 -4.25 -3.78
C ASP A 76 2.14 -5.20 -3.73
N TYR A 77 2.13 -6.18 -4.64
CA TYR A 77 1.05 -7.17 -4.69
C TYR A 77 1.11 -8.10 -3.48
N LYS A 78 -0.04 -8.25 -2.81
CA LYS A 78 -0.25 -9.23 -1.75
C LYS A 78 -1.30 -10.23 -2.18
N ASN A 79 -1.03 -11.51 -1.95
CA ASN A 79 -2.05 -12.54 -2.10
C ASN A 79 -3.16 -12.35 -1.03
N PRO A 80 -4.29 -13.07 -1.11
CA PRO A 80 -5.42 -12.85 -0.20
C PRO A 80 -5.09 -12.98 1.30
N SER A 81 -4.23 -13.92 1.70
CA SER A 81 -3.90 -14.12 3.11
C SER A 81 -2.99 -13.02 3.63
N ASP A 82 -2.02 -12.57 2.81
CA ASP A 82 -1.11 -11.50 3.18
C ASP A 82 -1.79 -10.12 3.15
N LEU A 83 -2.76 -9.91 2.24
CA LEU A 83 -3.58 -8.70 2.24
C LEU A 83 -4.42 -8.61 3.52
N ARG A 84 -5.00 -9.74 3.98
CA ARG A 84 -5.75 -9.78 5.25
C ARG A 84 -4.88 -9.37 6.43
N LYS A 85 -3.69 -9.98 6.59
CA LYS A 85 -2.74 -9.62 7.65
C LYS A 85 -2.34 -8.15 7.58
N PHE A 86 -2.06 -7.67 6.38
CA PHE A 86 -1.69 -6.27 6.17
C PHE A 86 -2.82 -5.30 6.56
N MET A 87 -4.06 -5.64 6.23
CA MET A 87 -5.24 -4.86 6.60
C MET A 87 -5.44 -4.83 8.12
N GLU A 88 -5.33 -5.96 8.81
CA GLU A 88 -5.40 -6.05 10.28
C GLU A 88 -4.35 -5.16 10.95
N LEU A 89 -3.10 -5.23 10.50
CA LEU A 89 -2.01 -4.37 11.00
C LEU A 89 -2.25 -2.89 10.69
N SER A 90 -2.81 -2.59 9.51
CA SER A 90 -3.12 -1.21 9.11
C SER A 90 -4.23 -0.61 9.97
N ILE A 91 -5.28 -1.38 10.25
CA ILE A 91 -6.36 -0.96 11.15
C ILE A 91 -5.80 -0.68 12.54
N GLN A 92 -5.01 -1.59 13.12
CA GLN A 92 -4.38 -1.39 14.43
C GLN A 92 -3.51 -0.13 14.47
N LYS A 93 -2.71 0.10 13.44
CA LYS A 93 -1.86 1.30 13.34
C LYS A 93 -2.71 2.58 13.27
N VAL A 94 -3.74 2.60 12.44
CA VAL A 94 -4.63 3.78 12.28
C VAL A 94 -5.42 4.04 13.56
N GLU A 95 -5.94 3.00 14.22
CA GLU A 95 -6.64 3.13 15.49
C GLU A 95 -5.74 3.72 16.58
N LYS A 96 -4.49 3.24 16.68
CA LYS A 96 -3.51 3.79 17.62
C LYS A 96 -3.28 5.29 17.37
N ILE A 97 -3.02 5.68 16.12
CA ILE A 97 -2.81 7.09 15.75
C ILE A 97 -4.07 7.91 16.05
N ALA A 98 -5.25 7.41 15.72
CA ALA A 98 -6.51 8.11 15.95
C ALA A 98 -6.79 8.32 17.46
N ARG A 99 -6.44 7.37 18.32
CA ARG A 99 -6.53 7.52 19.79
C ARG A 99 -5.53 8.55 20.31
N GLU A 100 -4.27 8.47 19.91
CA GLU A 100 -3.21 9.42 20.29
C GLU A 100 -3.54 10.85 19.84
N ALA A 101 -4.21 11.00 18.69
CA ALA A 101 -4.69 12.27 18.17
C ALA A 101 -6.07 12.72 18.73
N ASN A 102 -6.66 11.98 19.67
CA ASN A 102 -7.99 12.25 20.25
C ASN A 102 -9.14 12.32 19.23
N LEU A 103 -9.05 11.59 18.12
CA LEU A 103 -10.10 11.51 17.08
C LEU A 103 -11.16 10.46 17.38
N ILE A 104 -10.82 9.46 18.19
CA ILE A 104 -11.72 8.38 18.65
C ILE A 104 -11.50 8.11 20.13
N LYS A 105 -12.52 7.58 20.81
CA LYS A 105 -12.46 7.17 22.22
C LYS A 105 -11.76 5.83 22.38
#